data_AF-A0A0A1H2X9-F1
#
_entry.id   AF-A0A0A1H2X9-F1
#
_cell.length_a   1.000
_cell.length_b   1.000
_cell.length_c   1.000
_cell.angle_alpha   90.00
_cell.angle_beta   90.00
_cell.angle_gamma   90.00
#
_symmetry.space_group_name_H-M   'P 1'
#
loop_
_entity.id
_entity.type
_entity.pdbx_description
1 polymer ?
#
loop_
_entity_poly.entity_id
_entity_poly.type
_entity_poly.pdbx_seq_one_letter_code
_entity_poly.pdbx_strand_id
1 'polypeptide(L)'
;MPMLLIGNARNIMLRKADDGSGRASVEVVLVGAVPRFEYDASGLCRTFGTTELRFEGSPECLRNLAADLVRFAGEAEKFLASCGGEKAQAPAPGAAG
;
A
#
# COMPACT_ATOMS: atom_id res chain seq x y z
N MET A 1 -0.55 8.41 -7.44
CA MET A 1 0.07 7.46 -8.40
C MET A 1 0.38 6.17 -7.67
N PRO A 2 0.12 4.98 -8.26
CA PRO A 2 0.37 3.71 -7.58
C PRO A 2 1.87 3.48 -7.38
N MET A 3 2.22 2.99 -6.19
CA MET A 3 3.55 2.45 -5.89
C MET A 3 3.71 1.12 -6.63
N LEU A 4 4.86 0.91 -7.29
CA LEU A 4 5.18 -0.36 -7.92
C LEU A 4 6.06 -1.18 -6.98
N LEU A 5 5.62 -2.38 -6.58
CA LEU A 5 6.49 -3.30 -5.84
C LEU A 5 7.57 -3.83 -6.78
N ILE A 6 8.85 -3.58 -6.46
CA ILE A 6 9.99 -4.00 -7.28
C ILE A 6 10.80 -5.14 -6.64
N GLY A 7 10.59 -5.40 -5.35
CA GLY A 7 11.23 -6.53 -4.65
C GLY A 7 10.69 -6.74 -3.25
N ASN A 8 10.93 -7.94 -2.71
CA ASN A 8 10.70 -8.24 -1.30
C ASN A 8 11.79 -9.16 -0.74
N ALA A 9 11.99 -9.11 0.58
CA ALA A 9 12.84 -10.00 1.33
C ALA A 9 12.14 -10.41 2.63
N ARG A 10 12.45 -11.64 3.11
CA ARG A 10 11.90 -12.18 4.35
C ARG A 10 12.98 -12.90 5.16
N ASN A 11 13.08 -12.57 6.43
CA ASN A 11 14.01 -13.21 7.37
C ASN A 11 13.25 -13.74 8.58
N ILE A 12 13.59 -14.97 9.00
CA ILE A 12 13.06 -15.56 10.23
C ILE A 12 14.23 -15.66 11.21
N MET A 13 14.07 -15.05 12.38
CA MET A 13 15.09 -15.00 13.42
C MET A 13 14.55 -15.64 14.69
N LEU A 14 15.40 -16.41 15.38
CA LEU A 14 15.14 -16.84 16.75
C LEU A 14 15.78 -15.82 17.70
N ARG A 15 14.97 -15.17 18.52
CA ARG A 15 15.43 -14.24 19.55
C ARG A 15 15.21 -14.87 20.92
N LYS A 16 16.15 -14.62 21.82
CA LYS A 16 15.98 -14.99 23.23
C LYS A 16 15.23 -13.84 23.93
N ALA A 17 14.12 -14.15 24.57
CA ALA A 17 13.40 -13.19 25.40
C ALA A 17 14.06 -13.06 26.78
N ASP A 18 13.67 -12.02 27.53
CA ASP A 18 14.23 -11.73 28.86
C ASP A 18 13.95 -12.86 29.87
N ASP A 19 12.87 -13.63 29.66
CA ASP A 19 12.51 -14.83 30.42
C ASP A 19 13.34 -16.08 30.03
N GLY A 20 14.29 -15.94 29.11
CA GLY A 20 15.14 -17.02 28.61
C GLY A 20 14.48 -17.91 27.55
N SER A 21 13.19 -17.71 27.23
CA SER A 21 12.49 -18.44 26.19
C SER A 21 12.94 -18.02 24.79
N GLY A 22 12.91 -18.95 23.83
CA GLY A 22 13.12 -18.63 22.42
C GLY A 22 11.82 -18.13 21.79
N ARG A 23 11.85 -16.94 21.18
CA ARG A 23 10.74 -16.37 20.41
C ARG A 23 11.16 -16.17 18.97
N ALA A 24 10.39 -16.72 18.05
CA ALA A 24 10.58 -16.42 16.63
C ALA A 24 10.10 -14.99 16.33
N SER A 25 10.88 -14.24 15.57
CA SER A 25 10.49 -12.97 14.95
C SER A 25 10.66 -13.08 13.46
N VAL A 26 9.72 -12.51 12.71
CA VAL A 26 9.77 -12.47 11.25
C VAL A 26 9.90 -11.02 10.83
N GLU A 27 10.87 -10.77 9.97
CA GLU A 27 11.10 -9.49 9.33
C GLU A 27 10.72 -9.59 7.86
N VAL A 28 9.92 -8.64 7.39
CA VAL A 28 9.50 -8.51 5.99
C VAL A 28 9.92 -7.12 5.50
N VAL A 29 10.65 -7.09 4.38
CA VAL A 29 11.04 -5.85 3.70
C VAL A 29 10.38 -5.82 2.33
N LEU A 30 9.66 -4.74 2.03
CA LEU A 30 9.08 -4.45 0.72
C LEU A 30 9.80 -3.26 0.12
N VAL A 31 10.29 -3.42 -1.12
CA VAL A 31 10.92 -2.33 -1.87
C VAL A 31 9.95 -1.86 -2.94
N GLY A 32 9.51 -0.61 -2.82
CA GLY A 32 8.58 0.02 -3.75
C GLY A 32 9.26 1.14 -4.55
N ALA A 33 8.95 1.23 -5.84
CA ALA A 33 9.23 2.39 -6.65
C ALA A 33 8.05 3.38 -6.57
N VAL A 34 8.33 4.61 -6.17
CA VAL A 34 7.37 5.70 -6.08
C VAL A 34 7.71 6.73 -7.15
N PRO A 35 6.78 7.03 -8.08
CA PRO A 35 7.00 8.10 -9.03
C PRO A 35 7.07 9.44 -8.29
N ARG A 36 8.10 10.21 -8.62
CA ARG A 36 8.32 11.57 -8.15
C ARG A 36 8.32 12.52 -9.34
N PHE A 37 7.97 13.77 -9.08
CA PHE A 37 7.99 14.83 -10.07
C PHE A 37 8.98 15.88 -9.56
N GLU A 38 9.99 16.16 -10.36
CA GLU A 38 11.05 17.10 -10.06
C GLU A 38 11.11 18.14 -11.17
N TYR A 39 11.55 19.35 -10.85
CA TYR A 39 11.80 20.39 -11.85
C TYR A 39 13.30 20.47 -12.11
N ASP A 40 13.69 20.39 -13.38
CA ASP A 40 15.05 20.67 -13.84
C ASP A 40 15.07 21.78 -14.91
N ALA A 41 16.25 22.06 -15.48
CA ALA A 41 16.44 23.09 -16.51
C ALA A 41 15.63 22.87 -17.80
N SER A 42 15.09 21.67 -18.02
CA SER A 42 14.23 21.31 -19.15
C SER A 42 12.73 21.34 -18.80
N GLY A 43 12.36 21.53 -17.53
CA GLY A 43 10.98 21.62 -17.06
C GLY A 43 10.62 20.54 -16.03
N LEU A 44 9.33 20.20 -15.95
CA LEU A 44 8.86 19.16 -15.02
C LEU A 44 9.20 17.77 -15.59
N CYS A 45 10.04 17.02 -14.88
CA CYS A 45 10.45 15.68 -15.23
C CYS A 45 9.93 14.65 -14.20
N ARG A 46 9.58 13.46 -14.70
CA ARG A 46 9.12 12.34 -13.87
C ARG A 46 10.32 11.46 -13.54
N THR A 47 10.63 11.34 -12.26
CA THR A 47 11.67 10.46 -11.73
C THR A 47 11.05 9.30 -10.95
N PHE A 48 11.86 8.30 -10.61
CA PHE A 48 11.45 7.20 -9.72
C PHE A 48 12.37 7.18 -8.51
N GLY A 49 11.79 7.33 -7.32
CA GLY A 49 12.48 7.08 -6.06
C GLY A 49 12.18 5.67 -5.55
N THR A 50 13.11 5.06 -4.82
CA THR A 50 12.85 3.83 -4.07
C THR A 50 12.47 4.16 -2.63
N THR A 51 11.52 3.39 -2.09
CA THR A 51 11.11 3.42 -0.68
C THR A 51 11.11 2.00 -0.15
N GLU A 52 11.60 1.83 1.08
CA GLU A 52 11.59 0.55 1.79
C GLU A 52 10.55 0.58 2.92
N LEU A 53 9.71 -0.45 2.99
CA LEU A 53 8.79 -0.68 4.11
C LEU A 53 9.25 -1.93 4.84
N ARG A 54 9.58 -1.79 6.12
CA ARG A 54 10.06 -2.88 6.97
C ARG A 54 9.05 -3.15 8.08
N PHE A 55 8.65 -4.42 8.20
CA PHE A 55 7.79 -4.93 9.26
C PHE A 55 8.56 -5.98 10.05
N GLU A 56 8.55 -5.85 11.37
CA GLU A 56 9.12 -6.86 12.24
C GLU A 56 8.11 -7.18 13.34
N GLY A 57 7.87 -8.46 13.57
CA GLY A 57 6.95 -8.88 14.63
C GLY A 57 6.98 -10.38 14.90
N SER A 58 6.21 -10.78 15.90
CA SER A 58 5.93 -12.20 16.13
C SER A 58 5.12 -12.79 14.96
N PRO A 59 5.14 -14.12 14.75
CA PRO A 59 4.30 -14.76 13.75
C PRO A 59 2.81 -14.42 13.89
N GLU A 60 2.32 -14.23 15.12
CA GLU A 60 0.94 -13.84 15.38
C GLU A 60 0.65 -12.40 14.95
N CYS A 61 1.52 -11.45 15.32
CA CYS A 61 1.39 -10.05 14.90
C CYS A 61 1.34 -9.91 13.37
N LEU A 62 2.20 -10.64 12.65
CA LEU A 62 2.20 -10.58 11.18
C LEU A 62 0.95 -11.20 10.55
N ARG A 63 0.38 -12.26 11.15
CA ARG A 63 -0.90 -12.83 10.69
C ARG A 63 -2.04 -11.83 10.87
N ASN A 64 -2.07 -11.13 11.99
CA ASN A 64 -3.08 -10.09 12.25
C ASN A 64 -2.93 -8.93 11.25
N LEU A 65 -1.70 -8.45 11.02
CA LEU A 65 -1.43 -7.44 10.00
C LEU A 65 -1.88 -7.88 8.60
N ALA A 66 -1.62 -9.13 8.21
CA ALA A 66 -2.06 -9.66 6.93
C ALA A 66 -3.60 -9.68 6.81
N ALA A 67 -4.31 -10.04 7.88
CA ALA A 67 -5.77 -10.00 7.90
C ALA A 67 -6.31 -8.57 7.75
N ASP A 68 -5.69 -7.59 8.42
CA ASP A 68 -6.04 -6.18 8.27
C ASP A 68 -5.80 -5.68 6.84
N LEU A 69 -4.67 -6.03 6.21
CA LEU A 69 -4.39 -5.65 4.83
C LEU A 69 -5.43 -6.21 3.84
N VAL A 70 -5.89 -7.45 4.03
CA VAL A 70 -6.98 -8.04 3.23
C VAL A 70 -8.29 -7.26 3.42
N ARG A 71 -8.61 -6.89 4.66
CA ARG A 71 -9.79 -6.06 4.95
C ARG A 71 -9.71 -4.70 4.27
N PHE A 72 -8.57 -4.02 4.38
CA PHE A 72 -8.34 -2.73 3.73
C PHE A 72 -8.45 -2.81 2.20
N ALA A 73 -7.95 -3.88 1.58
CA ALA A 73 -8.10 -4.11 0.15
C ALA A 73 -9.59 -4.20 -0.24
N GLY A 74 -10.40 -4.94 0.51
CA GLY A 74 -11.84 -5.02 0.28
C GLY A 74 -12.58 -3.70 0.51
N GLU A 75 -12.16 -2.89 1.48
CA GLU A 75 -12.68 -1.53 1.69
C GLU A 75 -12.35 -0.61 0.50
N ALA A 76 -11.12 -0.70 -0.03
CA ALA A 76 -10.71 0.07 -1.21
C ALA A 76 -11.50 -0.33 -2.47
N GLU A 77 -11.75 -1.63 -2.68
CA GLU A 77 -12.60 -2.12 -3.78
C GLU A 77 -14.02 -1.58 -3.70
N LYS A 78 -14.64 -1.61 -2.51
CA LYS A 78 -15.97 -1.02 -2.28
C LYS A 78 -15.99 0.48 -2.55
N PHE A 79 -14.96 1.18 -2.10
CA PHE A 79 -14.82 2.61 -2.35
C PHE A 79 -14.72 2.92 -3.85
N LEU A 80 -13.86 2.20 -4.58
CA LEU A 80 -13.72 2.35 -6.03
C LEU A 80 -15.04 2.08 -6.77
N ALA A 81 -15.78 1.04 -6.36
CA ALA A 81 -17.10 0.76 -6.92
C ALA A 81 -18.10 1.90 -6.67
N SER A 82 -18.05 2.53 -5.50
CA SER A 82 -18.91 3.68 -5.15
C SER A 82 -18.60 4.93 -5.99
N CYS A 83 -17.33 5.15 -6.35
CA CYS A 83 -16.91 6.26 -7.21
C CYS A 83 -17.38 6.10 -8.67
N GLY A 84 -17.67 4.88 -9.12
CA GLY A 84 -18.23 4.60 -10.45
C GLY A 84 -19.76 4.72 -10.54
N GLY A 85 -20.43 5.07 -9.44
CA GLY A 85 -21.89 5.03 -9.29
C GLY A 85 -22.65 6.32 -9.60
N GLU A 86 -21.99 7.47 -9.80
CA GLU A 86 -22.67 8.66 -10.31
C GLU A 86 -22.85 8.54 -11.82
N LYS A 87 -23.93 7.86 -12.23
CA LYS A 87 -24.52 8.13 -13.54
C LYS A 87 -24.88 9.61 -13.55
N ALA A 88 -24.13 10.39 -14.34
CA ALA A 88 -24.50 11.74 -14.72
C ALA A 88 -25.97 11.72 -15.17
N GLN A 89 -26.86 12.26 -14.33
CA GLN A 89 -28.22 12.53 -14.74
C GLN A 89 -28.12 13.69 -15.73
N ALA A 90 -28.17 13.37 -17.02
CA ALA A 90 -28.23 14.36 -18.06
C ALA A 90 -29.42 15.30 -17.74
N PRO A 91 -29.25 16.64 -17.79
CA PRO A 91 -30.36 17.54 -17.63
C PRO A 91 -31.41 17.24 -18.71
N ALA A 92 -32.67 17.10 -18.30
CA ALA A 92 -33.78 16.83 -19.22
C ALA A 92 -33.82 17.94 -20.30
N PRO A 93 -33.91 17.59 -21.60
CA PRO A 93 -34.00 18.59 -22.64
C PRO A 93 -35.42 19.20 -22.63
N GLY A 94 -35.50 20.52 -22.50
CA GLY A 94 -36.69 21.29 -22.84
C GLY A 94 -37.43 21.93 -21.67
N ALA A 95 -36.95 23.12 -21.28
CA ALA A 95 -37.81 24.17 -20.74
C ALA A 95 -37.22 25.52 -21.19
N ALA A 96 -37.33 25.80 -22.48
CA ALA A 96 -37.13 27.13 -23.03
C ALA A 96 -38.18 27.35 -24.12
N GLY A 97 -39.08 28.31 -23.87
CA GLY A 97 -40.04 28.82 -24.86
C GLY A 97 -41.45 28.32 -24.66
#